data_AF-A0A423NC07-F1
#
_entry.id   AF-A0A423NC07-F1
#
_cell.length_a   1.000
_cell.length_b   1.000
_cell.length_c   1.000
_cell.angle_alpha   90.00
_cell.angle_beta   90.00
_cell.angle_gamma   90.00
#
_symmetry.space_group_name_H-M   'P 1'
#
loop_
_entity.id
_entity.type
_entity.pdbx_description
1 polymer ?
#
loop_
_entity_poly.entity_id
_entity_poly.type
_entity_poly.pdbx_seq_one_letter_code
_entity_poly.pdbx_strand_id
1 'polypeptide(L)'
;MSALVDRLVAHVLSLEVRLLACQARLTARTDPEALHDLRTTVRRLRSLLRPLRGLPGVEQLEDAASAVGQLTTPWRDREVLAAYLLAHDQPEAAQRRMAQMAEAYPALAASAEVASLLMILDAFPRFLRASQRQGLLKGLDKRIEKRLSKQWQKLDEALHDPAHDRHRLRLLIKRVRYGIEAYPELERLPEAALARLKSAQGALGDWHDCWQWLAKAELEADLQPCVATWQATMIKAESKADRVLEKLSSACFK
;
A
#
# COMPACT_ATOMS: atom_id res chain seq x y z
N MET A 1 0.00 28.50 0.67
CA MET A 1 1.28 27.77 0.88
C MET A 1 1.45 27.31 2.33
N SER A 2 1.40 28.18 3.36
CA SER A 2 1.60 27.75 4.76
C SER A 2 0.68 26.61 5.18
N ALA A 3 -0.63 26.76 4.93
CA ALA A 3 -1.62 25.75 5.31
C ALA A 3 -1.34 24.35 4.71
N LEU A 4 -0.81 24.26 3.49
CA LEU A 4 -0.42 22.97 2.89
C LEU A 4 0.78 22.37 3.63
N VAL A 5 1.80 23.17 3.92
CA VAL A 5 2.98 22.71 4.66
C VAL A 5 2.62 22.32 6.09
N ASP A 6 1.73 23.07 6.74
CA ASP A 6 1.19 22.74 8.07
C ASP A 6 0.51 21.37 8.08
N ARG A 7 -0.35 21.10 7.09
CA ARG A 7 -1.00 19.78 6.92
C ARG A 7 -0.01 18.68 6.61
N LEU A 8 0.96 18.91 5.72
CA LEU A 8 2.00 17.93 5.40
C LEU A 8 2.78 17.54 6.66
N VAL A 9 3.21 18.53 7.45
CA VAL A 9 3.91 18.30 8.72
C VAL A 9 3.04 17.51 9.70
N ALA A 10 1.77 17.89 9.86
CA ALA A 10 0.83 17.17 10.71
C ALA A 10 0.61 15.71 10.26
N HIS A 11 0.49 15.47 8.95
CA HIS A 11 0.36 14.13 8.38
C HIS A 11 1.61 13.29 8.63
N VAL A 12 2.80 13.85 8.41
CA VAL A 12 4.08 13.16 8.67
C VAL A 12 4.19 12.76 10.15
N LEU A 13 3.93 13.69 11.08
CA LEU A 13 3.96 13.41 12.52
C LEU A 13 2.94 12.35 12.93
N SER A 14 1.73 12.37 12.35
CA SER A 14 0.72 11.34 12.61
C SER A 14 1.15 9.96 12.12
N LEU A 15 1.78 9.89 10.94
CA LEU A 15 2.33 8.64 10.41
C LEU A 15 3.50 8.14 11.26
N GLU A 16 4.37 9.02 11.74
CA GLU A 16 5.47 8.70 12.63
C GLU A 16 4.99 8.05 13.93
N VAL A 17 4.05 8.70 14.63
CA VAL A 17 3.45 8.17 15.87
C VAL A 17 2.82 6.80 15.63
N ARG A 18 2.12 6.62 14.51
CA ARG A 18 1.54 5.31 14.13
C ARG A 18 2.63 4.26 13.89
N LEU A 19 3.73 4.60 13.21
CA LEU A 19 4.83 3.67 12.98
C LEU A 19 5.52 3.26 14.29
N LEU A 20 5.76 4.21 15.20
CA LEU A 20 6.28 3.94 16.55
C LEU A 20 5.35 3.00 17.33
N ALA A 21 4.04 3.24 17.29
CA ALA A 21 3.06 2.36 17.93
C ALA A 21 3.05 0.95 17.31
N CYS A 22 3.17 0.84 15.98
CA CYS A 22 3.29 -0.46 15.30
C CYS A 22 4.58 -1.18 15.70
N GLN A 23 5.71 -0.48 15.78
CA GLN A 23 6.98 -1.06 16.22
C GLN A 23 6.87 -1.60 17.65
N ALA A 24 6.30 -0.81 18.58
CA ALA A 24 6.10 -1.25 19.96
C ALA A 24 5.19 -2.49 20.06
N ARG A 25 4.08 -2.53 19.29
CA ARG A 25 3.18 -3.70 19.21
C ARG A 25 3.89 -4.95 18.66
N LEU A 26 4.75 -4.77 17.65
CA LEU A 26 5.56 -5.86 17.09
C LEU A 26 6.59 -6.38 18.09
N THR A 27 7.27 -5.49 18.83
CA THR A 27 8.21 -5.86 19.90
C THR A 27 7.50 -6.62 21.02
N ALA A 28 6.35 -6.13 21.49
CA ALA A 28 5.60 -6.72 22.59
C ALA A 28 4.82 -7.98 22.18
N ARG A 29 4.64 -8.22 20.87
CA ARG A 29 3.85 -9.33 20.30
C ARG A 29 2.41 -9.39 20.83
N THR A 30 1.82 -8.24 21.11
CA THR A 30 0.50 -8.15 21.74
C THR A 30 -0.66 -8.13 20.74
N ASP A 31 -0.37 -7.99 19.45
CA ASP A 31 -1.39 -7.67 18.45
C ASP A 31 -1.09 -8.28 17.08
N PRO A 32 -1.96 -9.18 16.57
CA PRO A 32 -1.77 -9.84 15.27
C PRO A 32 -1.92 -8.90 14.07
N GLU A 33 -2.48 -7.70 14.23
CA GLU A 33 -2.62 -6.71 13.15
C GLU A 33 -1.45 -5.71 13.08
N ALA A 34 -0.45 -5.83 13.98
CA ALA A 34 0.65 -4.87 14.04
C ALA A 34 1.45 -4.79 12.72
N LEU A 35 1.71 -5.92 12.06
CA LEU A 35 2.39 -5.93 10.76
C LEU A 35 1.52 -5.36 9.63
N HIS A 36 0.21 -5.63 9.66
CA HIS A 36 -0.75 -5.03 8.73
C HIS A 36 -0.71 -3.51 8.82
N ASP A 37 -0.81 -2.99 10.04
CA ASP A 37 -0.86 -1.56 10.32
C ASP A 37 0.45 -0.87 9.96
N LEU A 38 1.60 -1.50 10.27
CA LEU A 38 2.92 -1.01 9.86
C LEU A 38 2.95 -0.85 8.33
N ARG A 39 2.59 -1.90 7.58
CA ARG A 39 2.61 -1.89 6.11
C ARG A 39 1.64 -0.89 5.52
N THR A 40 0.44 -0.78 6.07
CA THR A 40 -0.54 0.21 5.62
C THR A 40 -0.03 1.63 5.89
N THR A 41 0.61 1.88 7.02
CA THR A 41 1.17 3.18 7.39
C THR A 41 2.36 3.54 6.48
N VAL A 42 3.29 2.62 6.25
CA VAL A 42 4.40 2.78 5.29
C VAL A 42 3.89 3.08 3.88
N ARG A 43 2.83 2.40 3.43
CA ARG A 43 2.21 2.65 2.12
C ARG A 43 1.56 4.03 2.02
N ARG A 44 0.93 4.51 3.10
CA ARG A 44 0.40 5.88 3.18
C ARG A 44 1.52 6.92 3.13
N LEU A 45 2.61 6.69 3.88
CA LEU A 45 3.81 7.52 3.85
C LEU A 45 4.38 7.63 2.43
N ARG A 46 4.58 6.51 1.73
CA ARG A 46 5.09 6.53 0.35
C ARG A 46 4.16 7.30 -0.60
N SER A 47 2.85 7.18 -0.42
CA SER A 47 1.87 7.91 -1.24
C SER A 47 1.90 9.41 -0.97
N LEU A 48 2.11 9.81 0.29
CA LEU A 48 2.36 11.20 0.67
C LEU A 48 3.65 11.74 0.02
N LEU A 49 4.74 10.97 0.02
CA LEU A 49 6.07 11.42 -0.42
C LEU A 49 6.22 11.51 -1.95
N ARG A 50 5.56 10.64 -2.72
CA ARG A 50 5.74 10.57 -4.18
C ARG A 50 5.47 11.90 -4.90
N PRO A 51 4.39 12.64 -4.61
CA PRO A 51 4.19 13.97 -5.17
C PRO A 51 5.26 15.00 -4.77
N LEU A 52 5.99 14.75 -3.68
CA LEU A 52 7.01 15.64 -3.12
C LEU A 52 8.43 15.41 -3.69
N ARG A 53 8.69 14.35 -4.47
CA ARG A 53 10.05 14.05 -5.02
C ARG A 53 10.69 15.27 -5.69
N GLY A 54 12.01 15.40 -5.59
CA GLY A 54 12.76 16.58 -5.98
C GLY A 54 12.78 17.69 -4.92
N LEU A 55 12.19 17.46 -3.74
CA LEU A 55 12.50 18.23 -2.54
C LEU A 55 13.61 17.54 -1.74
N PRO A 56 14.47 18.30 -1.01
CA PRO A 56 15.51 17.73 -0.17
C PRO A 56 14.97 16.71 0.83
N GLY A 57 15.66 15.57 0.96
CA GLY A 57 15.33 14.51 1.93
C GLY A 57 14.14 13.62 1.58
N VAL A 58 13.32 13.95 0.58
CA VAL A 58 12.14 13.15 0.22
C VAL A 58 12.53 11.77 -0.33
N GLU A 59 13.53 11.71 -1.21
CA GLU A 59 13.93 10.45 -1.85
C GLU A 59 14.53 9.49 -0.83
N GLN A 60 15.40 9.99 0.05
CA GLN A 60 15.96 9.21 1.15
C GLN A 60 14.86 8.60 2.05
N LEU A 61 13.84 9.39 2.41
CA LEU A 61 12.72 8.88 3.21
C LEU A 61 11.83 7.91 2.42
N GLU A 62 11.61 8.15 1.13
CA GLU A 62 10.85 7.22 0.28
C GLU A 62 11.57 5.87 0.13
N ASP A 63 12.90 5.89 0.00
CA ASP A 63 13.73 4.70 -0.13
C ASP A 63 13.73 3.89 1.17
N ALA A 64 13.89 4.55 2.32
CA ALA A 64 13.77 3.90 3.63
C ALA A 64 12.37 3.26 3.82
N ALA A 65 11.30 3.96 3.44
CA ALA A 65 9.95 3.42 3.46
C ALA A 65 9.77 2.26 2.46
N SER A 66 10.45 2.31 1.31
CA SER A 66 10.46 1.22 0.33
C SER A 66 11.16 -0.02 0.86
N ALA A 67 12.30 0.13 1.54
CA ALA A 67 13.05 -0.96 2.15
C ALA A 67 12.20 -1.72 3.19
N VAL A 68 11.54 -1.00 4.10
CA VAL A 68 10.60 -1.62 5.06
C VAL A 68 9.45 -2.33 4.33
N GLY A 69 8.92 -1.74 3.26
CA GLY A 69 7.87 -2.36 2.45
C GLY A 69 8.32 -3.67 1.78
N GLN A 70 9.56 -3.74 1.29
CA GLN A 70 10.15 -4.93 0.67
C GLN A 70 10.40 -6.02 1.73
N LEU A 71 11.08 -5.66 2.83
CA LEU A 71 11.37 -6.55 3.95
C LEU A 71 10.10 -7.25 4.48
N THR A 72 9.02 -6.50 4.62
CA THR A 72 7.77 -6.99 5.23
C THR A 72 6.85 -7.74 4.27
N THR A 73 7.14 -7.80 2.96
CA THR A 73 6.24 -8.41 1.98
C THR A 73 6.07 -9.92 2.18
N PRO A 74 7.13 -10.73 2.28
CA PRO A 74 6.99 -12.18 2.49
C PRO A 74 6.23 -12.52 3.78
N TRP A 75 6.41 -11.71 4.82
CA TRP A 75 5.76 -11.90 6.12
C TRP A 75 4.27 -11.58 6.07
N ARG A 76 3.88 -10.50 5.38
CA ARG A 76 2.45 -10.20 5.23
C ARG A 76 1.74 -11.20 4.32
N ASP A 77 2.39 -11.64 3.24
CA ASP A 77 1.82 -12.65 2.36
C ASP A 77 1.56 -13.96 3.12
N ARG A 78 2.45 -14.29 4.08
CA ARG A 78 2.28 -15.42 5.00
C ARG A 78 1.10 -15.24 5.96
N GLU A 79 0.95 -14.08 6.61
CA GLU A 79 -0.21 -13.78 7.48
C GLU A 79 -1.54 -13.89 6.73
N VAL A 80 -1.59 -13.31 5.52
CA VAL A 80 -2.80 -13.30 4.69
C VAL A 80 -3.19 -14.73 4.29
N LEU A 81 -2.22 -15.55 3.86
CA LEU A 81 -2.47 -16.95 3.53
C LEU A 81 -2.87 -17.76 4.78
N ALA A 82 -2.21 -17.56 5.92
CA ALA A 82 -2.55 -18.25 7.16
C ALA A 82 -3.98 -17.94 7.62
N ALA A 83 -4.39 -16.67 7.58
CA ALA A 83 -5.75 -16.25 7.90
C ALA A 83 -6.77 -16.86 6.95
N TYR A 84 -6.47 -16.91 5.64
CA TYR A 84 -7.33 -17.58 4.66
C TYR A 84 -7.49 -19.06 4.97
N LEU A 85 -6.38 -19.78 5.18
CA LEU A 85 -6.38 -21.22 5.46
C LEU A 85 -7.18 -21.56 6.72
N LEU A 86 -7.03 -20.76 7.77
CA LEU A 86 -7.80 -20.93 9.00
C LEU A 86 -9.31 -20.76 8.77
N ALA A 87 -9.71 -19.79 7.93
CA ALA A 87 -11.11 -19.57 7.59
C ALA A 87 -11.71 -20.62 6.63
N HIS A 88 -10.88 -21.50 6.05
CA HIS A 88 -11.29 -22.54 5.09
C HIS A 88 -10.92 -23.94 5.57
N ASP A 89 -10.98 -24.17 6.89
CA ASP A 89 -10.81 -25.48 7.53
C ASP A 89 -9.44 -26.14 7.27
N GLN A 90 -8.38 -25.35 7.15
CA GLN A 90 -6.99 -25.81 7.01
C GLN A 90 -6.09 -25.35 8.19
N PRO A 91 -6.41 -25.69 9.45
CA PRO A 91 -5.75 -25.14 10.62
C PRO A 91 -4.26 -25.53 10.72
N GLU A 92 -3.87 -26.74 10.32
CA GLU A 92 -2.47 -27.19 10.39
C GLU A 92 -1.56 -26.42 9.43
N ALA A 93 -2.04 -26.15 8.21
CA ALA A 93 -1.34 -25.34 7.22
C ALA A 93 -1.24 -23.88 7.69
N ALA A 94 -2.29 -23.34 8.31
CA ALA A 94 -2.27 -22.00 8.91
C ALA A 94 -1.26 -21.90 10.05
N GLN A 95 -1.25 -22.85 10.98
CA GLN A 95 -0.35 -22.88 12.13
C GLN A 95 1.12 -22.98 11.72
N ARG A 96 1.46 -23.80 10.73
CA ARG A 96 2.83 -23.88 10.19
C ARG A 96 3.37 -22.53 9.73
N ARG A 97 2.52 -21.73 9.10
CA ARG A 97 2.85 -20.37 8.65
C ARG A 97 2.96 -19.43 9.86
N MET A 98 2.02 -19.47 10.80
CA MET A 98 2.06 -18.61 11.98
C MET A 98 3.22 -18.91 12.93
N ALA A 99 3.70 -20.15 13.02
CA ALA A 99 4.84 -20.52 13.87
C ALA A 99 6.11 -19.73 13.52
N GLN A 100 6.32 -19.44 12.23
CA GLN A 100 7.47 -18.65 11.75
C GLN A 100 7.34 -17.15 12.09
N MET A 101 6.16 -16.67 12.46
CA MET A 101 5.91 -15.25 12.74
C MET A 101 6.33 -14.84 14.16
N ALA A 102 6.39 -15.78 15.10
CA ALA A 102 6.74 -15.51 16.49
C ALA A 102 8.15 -14.91 16.65
N GLU A 103 9.10 -15.35 15.83
CA GLU A 103 10.47 -14.82 15.76
C GLU A 103 10.59 -13.66 14.77
N ALA A 104 9.76 -13.63 13.72
CA ALA A 104 9.81 -12.60 12.70
C ALA A 104 9.38 -11.21 13.23
N TYR A 105 8.38 -11.11 14.11
CA TYR A 105 7.93 -9.79 14.60
C TYR A 105 8.99 -9.04 15.43
N PRO A 106 9.66 -9.66 16.42
CA PRO A 106 10.74 -8.98 17.14
C PRO A 106 11.92 -8.65 16.23
N ALA A 107 12.28 -9.55 15.30
CA ALA A 107 13.35 -9.32 14.33
C ALA A 107 13.03 -8.13 13.40
N LEU A 108 11.76 -7.99 12.98
CA LEU A 108 11.29 -6.82 12.25
C LEU A 108 11.46 -5.53 13.05
N ALA A 109 10.95 -5.55 14.29
CA ALA A 109 10.90 -4.37 15.12
C ALA A 109 12.32 -3.84 15.44
N ALA A 110 13.29 -4.74 15.53
CA ALA A 110 14.70 -4.45 15.75
C ALA A 110 15.52 -4.29 14.45
N SER A 111 14.89 -4.33 13.27
CA SER A 111 15.61 -4.30 12.00
C SER A 111 16.21 -2.93 11.71
N ALA A 112 17.32 -2.90 10.98
CA ALA A 112 17.99 -1.67 10.57
C ALA A 112 17.11 -0.81 9.65
N GLU A 113 16.26 -1.43 8.83
CA GLU A 113 15.32 -0.75 7.93
C GLU A 113 14.25 0.02 8.71
N VAL A 114 13.67 -0.60 9.76
CA VAL A 114 12.69 0.08 10.62
C VAL A 114 13.36 1.21 11.40
N ALA A 115 14.53 0.97 11.98
CA ALA A 115 15.28 2.00 12.69
C ALA A 115 15.66 3.19 11.80
N SER A 116 16.16 2.91 10.58
CA SER A 116 16.51 3.93 9.58
C SER A 116 15.29 4.74 9.15
N LEU A 117 14.17 4.07 8.85
CA LEU A 117 12.92 4.75 8.49
C LEU A 117 12.48 5.72 9.60
N LEU A 118 12.44 5.26 10.85
CA LEU A 118 11.99 6.08 11.99
C LEU A 118 12.94 7.27 12.23
N MET A 119 14.25 7.06 12.16
CA MET A 119 15.24 8.13 12.31
C MET A 119 15.10 9.21 11.24
N ILE A 120 14.99 8.83 9.96
CA ILE A 120 14.84 9.79 8.86
C ILE A 120 13.48 10.51 8.97
N LEU A 121 12.44 9.78 9.38
CA LEU A 121 11.09 10.34 9.51
C LEU A 121 10.99 11.38 10.63
N ASP A 122 11.61 11.17 11.80
CA ASP A 122 11.64 12.16 12.90
C ASP A 122 12.27 13.49 12.46
N ALA A 123 13.31 13.43 11.62
CA ALA A 123 13.99 14.62 11.13
C ALA A 123 13.22 15.35 10.02
N PHE A 124 12.38 14.63 9.26
CA PHE A 124 11.75 15.12 8.05
C PHE A 124 10.84 16.36 8.24
N PRO A 125 10.00 16.46 9.29
CA PRO A 125 9.24 17.68 9.58
C PRO A 125 10.12 18.93 9.68
N ARG A 126 11.29 18.83 10.31
CA ARG A 126 12.24 19.95 10.48
C ARG A 126 12.80 20.37 9.12
N PHE A 127 13.12 19.41 8.24
CA PHE A 127 13.55 19.67 6.87
C PHE A 127 12.46 20.33 6.01
N LEU A 128 11.21 19.91 6.12
CA LEU A 128 10.08 20.56 5.43
C LEU A 128 9.94 22.02 5.87
N ARG A 129 10.03 22.30 7.17
CA ARG A 129 9.97 23.67 7.70
C ARG A 129 11.15 24.53 7.27
N ALA A 130 12.36 23.98 7.26
CA ALA A 130 13.53 24.68 6.74
C ALA A 130 13.37 25.01 5.24
N SER A 131 12.91 24.05 4.44
CA SER A 131 12.61 24.24 3.02
C SER A 131 11.54 25.31 2.78
N GLN A 132 10.52 25.38 3.66
CA GLN A 132 9.50 26.43 3.61
C GLN A 132 10.12 27.82 3.84
N ARG A 133 10.95 27.99 4.88
CA ARG A 133 11.62 29.25 5.20
C ARG A 133 12.56 29.73 4.09
N GLN A 134 13.22 28.79 3.41
CA GLN A 134 14.10 29.06 2.28
C GLN A 134 13.35 29.30 0.95
N GLY A 135 12.02 29.22 0.93
CA GLY A 135 11.22 29.44 -0.28
C GLY A 135 11.25 28.30 -1.29
N LEU A 136 11.86 27.16 -0.96
CA LEU A 136 12.00 25.99 -1.84
C LEU A 136 10.67 25.29 -2.15
N LEU A 137 9.62 25.57 -1.36
CA LEU A 137 8.28 24.98 -1.51
C LEU A 137 7.32 25.83 -2.37
N LYS A 138 7.83 26.85 -3.06
CA LYS A 138 7.01 27.69 -3.93
C LYS A 138 6.39 26.87 -5.07
N GLY A 139 5.06 26.91 -5.20
CA GLY A 139 4.30 26.17 -6.22
C GLY A 139 4.22 24.66 -5.96
N LEU A 140 4.45 24.21 -4.73
CA LEU A 140 4.36 22.80 -4.36
C LEU A 140 2.96 22.21 -4.58
N ASP A 141 1.91 22.97 -4.28
CA ASP A 141 0.52 22.64 -4.57
C ASP A 141 0.31 22.24 -6.04
N LYS A 142 0.69 23.14 -6.98
CA LYS A 142 0.57 22.90 -8.42
C LYS A 142 1.42 21.72 -8.88
N ARG A 143 2.58 21.50 -8.24
CA ARG A 143 3.45 20.34 -8.55
C ARG A 143 2.79 19.03 -8.11
N ILE A 144 2.17 19.01 -6.93
CA ILE A 144 1.43 17.86 -6.41
C ILE A 144 0.25 17.57 -7.33
N GLU A 145 -0.60 18.56 -7.60
CA GLU A 145 -1.75 18.46 -8.51
C GLU A 145 -1.33 17.87 -9.86
N LYS A 146 -0.32 18.46 -10.50
CA LYS A 146 0.20 17.97 -11.79
C LYS A 146 0.65 16.52 -11.74
N ARG A 147 1.23 16.06 -10.62
CA ARG A 147 1.67 14.66 -10.47
C ARG A 147 0.49 13.72 -10.23
N LEU A 148 -0.51 14.14 -9.48
CA LEU A 148 -1.71 13.36 -9.23
C LEU A 148 -2.54 13.22 -10.51
N SER A 149 -2.78 14.32 -11.25
CA SER A 149 -3.47 14.28 -12.55
C SER A 149 -2.75 13.38 -13.57
N LYS A 150 -1.41 13.37 -13.58
CA LYS A 150 -0.64 12.42 -14.41
C LYS A 150 -0.84 10.96 -14.00
N GLN A 151 -1.05 10.67 -12.71
CA GLN A 151 -1.36 9.31 -12.27
C GLN A 151 -2.78 8.91 -12.66
N TRP A 152 -3.72 9.84 -12.56
CA TRP A 152 -5.08 9.66 -13.05
C TRP A 152 -5.12 9.36 -14.55
N GLN A 153 -4.45 10.17 -15.36
CA GLN A 153 -4.33 9.95 -16.81
C GLN A 153 -3.67 8.62 -17.16
N LYS A 154 -2.62 8.21 -16.43
CA LYS A 154 -1.99 6.89 -16.65
C LYS A 154 -2.91 5.72 -16.32
N LEU A 155 -3.81 5.90 -15.35
CA LEU A 155 -4.82 4.90 -15.05
C LEU A 155 -5.87 4.85 -16.17
N ASP A 156 -6.28 6.01 -16.68
CA ASP A 156 -7.19 6.12 -17.82
C ASP A 156 -6.66 5.38 -19.06
N GLU A 157 -5.43 5.72 -19.46
CA GLU A 157 -4.73 5.10 -20.60
C GLU A 157 -4.62 3.58 -20.43
N ALA A 158 -4.33 3.11 -19.21
CA ALA A 158 -4.21 1.68 -18.93
C ALA A 158 -5.55 0.95 -18.88
N LEU A 159 -6.64 1.63 -18.50
CA LEU A 159 -7.99 1.04 -18.49
C LEU A 159 -8.55 0.88 -19.90
N HIS A 160 -8.19 1.78 -20.82
CA HIS A 160 -8.63 1.77 -22.22
C HIS A 160 -7.75 0.92 -23.14
N ASP A 161 -6.67 0.34 -22.64
CA ASP A 161 -5.85 -0.63 -23.38
C ASP A 161 -6.59 -2.00 -23.47
N PRO A 162 -6.95 -2.49 -24.66
CA PRO A 162 -7.62 -3.79 -24.82
C PRO A 162 -6.76 -4.97 -24.35
N ALA A 163 -5.43 -4.80 -24.31
CA ALA A 163 -4.47 -5.80 -23.84
C ALA A 163 -3.97 -5.50 -22.42
N HIS A 164 -4.75 -4.77 -21.62
CA HIS A 164 -4.31 -4.34 -20.30
C HIS A 164 -3.94 -5.50 -19.39
N ASP A 165 -2.84 -5.32 -18.66
CA ASP A 165 -2.41 -6.23 -17.62
C ASP A 165 -3.13 -5.90 -16.30
N ARG A 166 -3.88 -6.86 -15.75
CA ARG A 166 -4.64 -6.71 -14.49
C ARG A 166 -3.74 -6.43 -13.29
N HIS A 167 -2.54 -7.01 -13.23
CA HIS A 167 -1.56 -6.73 -12.19
C HIS A 167 -1.06 -5.28 -12.29
N ARG A 168 -0.76 -4.80 -13.50
CA ARG A 168 -0.38 -3.40 -13.74
C ARG A 168 -1.52 -2.44 -13.34
N LEU A 169 -2.76 -2.73 -13.72
CA LEU A 169 -3.94 -1.95 -13.31
C LEU A 169 -4.10 -1.92 -11.79
N ARG A 170 -3.92 -3.05 -11.11
CA ARG A 170 -3.95 -3.13 -9.64
C ARG A 170 -2.94 -2.16 -8.99
N LEU A 171 -1.73 -2.08 -9.53
CA LEU A 171 -0.71 -1.16 -9.02
C LEU A 171 -1.06 0.31 -9.29
N LEU A 172 -1.63 0.62 -10.46
CA LEU A 172 -2.08 1.97 -10.81
C LEU A 172 -3.27 2.42 -9.96
N ILE A 173 -4.28 1.56 -9.79
CA ILE A 173 -5.45 1.82 -8.95
C ILE A 173 -5.03 2.08 -7.51
N LYS A 174 -4.17 1.23 -6.94
CA LYS A 174 -3.61 1.46 -5.60
C LYS A 174 -2.94 2.83 -5.53
N ARG A 175 -2.10 3.16 -6.51
CA ARG A 175 -1.34 4.40 -6.54
C ARG A 175 -2.25 5.63 -6.58
N VAL A 176 -3.23 5.65 -7.48
CA VAL A 176 -4.22 6.72 -7.60
C VAL A 176 -5.02 6.86 -6.30
N ARG A 177 -5.57 5.75 -5.79
CA ARG A 177 -6.38 5.75 -4.56
C ARG A 177 -5.65 6.37 -3.37
N TYR A 178 -4.43 5.92 -3.09
CA TYR A 178 -3.67 6.46 -1.96
C TYR A 178 -3.17 7.89 -2.21
N GLY A 179 -2.97 8.30 -3.47
CA GLY A 179 -2.65 9.68 -3.81
C GLY A 179 -3.77 10.63 -3.41
N ILE A 180 -5.01 10.29 -3.77
CA ILE A 180 -6.23 11.06 -3.43
C ILE A 180 -6.45 11.09 -1.93
N GLU A 181 -6.31 9.94 -1.26
CA GLU A 181 -6.46 9.85 0.21
C GLU A 181 -5.39 10.68 0.95
N ALA A 182 -4.20 10.88 0.36
CA ALA A 182 -3.13 11.68 0.95
C ALA A 182 -3.29 13.19 0.73
N TYR A 183 -4.00 13.61 -0.32
CA TYR A 183 -4.17 15.00 -0.75
C TYR A 183 -5.63 15.32 -1.13
N PRO A 184 -6.61 15.11 -0.24
CA PRO A 184 -8.03 15.23 -0.56
C PRO A 184 -8.45 16.65 -0.99
N GLU A 185 -7.70 17.67 -0.60
CA GLU A 185 -8.02 19.06 -0.92
C GLU A 185 -7.47 19.54 -2.28
N LEU A 186 -6.54 18.79 -2.88
CA LEU A 186 -5.83 19.20 -4.10
C LEU A 186 -6.36 18.54 -5.37
N GLU A 187 -7.03 17.39 -5.28
CA GLU A 187 -7.50 16.67 -6.46
C GLU A 187 -9.02 16.61 -6.53
N ARG A 188 -9.59 17.25 -7.55
CA ARG A 188 -11.03 17.18 -7.86
C ARG A 188 -11.29 16.05 -8.84
N LEU A 189 -11.42 14.84 -8.31
CA LEU A 189 -11.90 13.70 -9.08
C LEU A 189 -13.43 13.60 -9.03
N PRO A 190 -14.05 12.82 -9.95
CA PRO A 190 -15.47 12.50 -9.86
C PRO A 190 -15.82 11.96 -8.48
N GLU A 191 -17.00 12.32 -7.95
CA GLU A 191 -17.45 11.93 -6.61
C GLU A 191 -17.44 10.40 -6.41
N ALA A 192 -17.76 9.65 -7.47
CA ALA A 192 -17.74 8.20 -7.46
C ALA A 192 -16.33 7.57 -7.43
N ALA A 193 -15.27 8.33 -7.73
CA ALA A 193 -13.94 7.79 -8.00
C ALA A 193 -13.38 6.99 -6.82
N LEU A 194 -13.44 7.52 -5.59
CA LEU A 194 -12.88 6.84 -4.43
C LEU A 194 -13.59 5.49 -4.17
N ALA A 195 -14.92 5.47 -4.27
CA ALA A 195 -15.70 4.24 -4.08
C ALA A 195 -15.40 3.21 -5.17
N ARG A 196 -15.31 3.64 -6.44
CA ARG A 196 -14.96 2.78 -7.58
C ARG A 196 -13.55 2.23 -7.48
N LEU A 197 -12.56 3.07 -7.12
CA LEU A 197 -11.18 2.65 -6.90
C LEU A 197 -11.06 1.64 -5.75
N LYS A 198 -11.82 1.81 -4.65
CA LYS A 198 -11.86 0.84 -3.56
C LYS A 198 -12.43 -0.51 -4.02
N SER A 199 -13.52 -0.48 -4.78
CA SER A 199 -14.14 -1.69 -5.33
C SER A 199 -13.21 -2.42 -6.31
N ALA A 200 -12.60 -1.68 -7.25
CA ALA A 200 -11.64 -2.23 -8.21
C ALA A 200 -10.39 -2.78 -7.53
N GLN A 201 -9.85 -2.08 -6.52
CA GLN A 201 -8.74 -2.59 -5.73
C GLN A 201 -9.10 -3.88 -4.99
N GLY A 202 -10.32 -3.99 -4.45
CA GLY A 202 -10.80 -5.19 -3.77
C GLY A 202 -10.84 -6.38 -4.71
N ALA A 203 -11.55 -6.27 -5.84
CA ALA A 203 -11.67 -7.37 -6.79
C ALA A 203 -10.32 -7.81 -7.40
N LEU A 204 -9.46 -6.86 -7.77
CA LEU A 204 -8.10 -7.17 -8.22
C LEU A 204 -7.20 -7.71 -7.10
N GLY A 205 -7.52 -7.40 -5.84
CA GLY A 205 -6.92 -8.00 -4.66
C GLY A 205 -7.25 -9.49 -4.59
N ASP A 206 -8.54 -9.81 -4.57
CA ASP A 206 -9.07 -11.19 -4.51
C ASP A 206 -8.45 -12.08 -5.62
N TRP A 207 -8.40 -11.56 -6.85
CA TRP A 207 -7.78 -12.25 -7.99
C TRP A 207 -6.28 -12.48 -7.79
N HIS A 208 -5.54 -11.43 -7.37
CA HIS A 208 -4.10 -11.50 -7.22
C HIS A 208 -3.69 -12.44 -6.09
N ASP A 209 -4.44 -12.47 -4.99
CA ASP A 209 -4.16 -13.34 -3.85
C ASP A 209 -4.29 -14.82 -4.28
N CYS A 210 -5.35 -15.17 -5.04
CA CYS A 210 -5.49 -16.52 -5.61
C CYS A 210 -4.32 -16.88 -6.54
N TRP A 211 -3.92 -15.96 -7.43
CA TRP A 211 -2.78 -16.17 -8.32
C TRP A 211 -1.48 -16.43 -7.54
N GLN A 212 -1.20 -15.65 -6.49
CA GLN A 212 -0.03 -15.85 -5.64
C GLN A 212 -0.09 -17.19 -4.88
N TRP A 213 -1.26 -17.59 -4.38
CA TRP A 213 -1.41 -18.84 -3.64
C TRP A 213 -1.28 -20.08 -4.53
N LEU A 214 -1.79 -20.02 -5.76
CA LEU A 214 -1.59 -21.09 -6.74
C LEU A 214 -0.10 -21.29 -7.06
N ALA A 215 0.64 -20.21 -7.30
CA ALA A 215 2.09 -20.28 -7.50
C ALA A 215 2.82 -20.83 -6.27
N LYS A 216 2.34 -20.55 -5.06
CA LYS A 216 2.89 -21.15 -3.83
C LYS A 216 2.58 -22.65 -3.72
N ALA A 217 1.39 -23.08 -4.14
CA ALA A 217 1.00 -24.49 -4.07
C ALA A 217 1.87 -25.41 -4.93
N GLU A 218 2.47 -24.88 -6.01
CA GLU A 218 3.44 -25.61 -6.82
C GLU A 218 4.69 -26.03 -6.02
N LEU A 219 5.03 -25.28 -4.96
CA LEU A 219 6.22 -25.49 -4.13
C LEU A 219 5.89 -26.08 -2.76
N GLU A 220 4.70 -25.81 -2.23
CA GLU A 220 4.28 -26.13 -0.87
C GLU A 220 3.17 -27.20 -0.90
N ALA A 221 3.53 -28.47 -0.71
CA ALA A 221 2.63 -29.62 -0.86
C ALA A 221 1.40 -29.59 0.08
N ASP A 222 1.50 -28.92 1.23
CA ASP A 222 0.40 -28.76 2.17
C ASP A 222 -0.73 -27.86 1.65
N LEU A 223 -0.50 -27.11 0.57
CA LEU A 223 -1.50 -26.27 -0.09
C LEU A 223 -2.27 -26.98 -1.19
N GLN A 224 -1.84 -28.18 -1.60
CA GLN A 224 -2.48 -28.95 -2.68
C GLN A 224 -4.00 -29.14 -2.49
N PRO A 225 -4.53 -29.39 -1.26
CA PRO A 225 -5.97 -29.48 -1.05
C PRO A 225 -6.76 -28.21 -1.42
N CYS A 226 -6.12 -27.03 -1.45
CA CYS A 226 -6.77 -25.75 -1.73
C CYS A 226 -6.79 -25.38 -3.22
N VAL A 227 -5.98 -26.05 -4.05
CA VAL A 227 -5.74 -25.65 -5.45
C VAL A 227 -7.02 -25.55 -6.26
N ALA A 228 -7.88 -26.57 -6.20
CA ALA A 228 -9.14 -26.59 -6.95
C ALA A 228 -10.06 -25.41 -6.55
N THR A 229 -10.16 -25.12 -5.25
CA THR A 229 -10.93 -24.00 -4.72
C THR A 229 -10.36 -22.65 -5.17
N TRP A 230 -9.03 -22.50 -5.16
CA TRP A 230 -8.37 -21.27 -5.61
C TRP A 230 -8.49 -21.04 -7.11
N GLN A 231 -8.40 -22.09 -7.94
CA GLN A 231 -8.64 -21.99 -9.39
C GLN A 231 -10.07 -21.52 -9.67
N ALA A 232 -11.06 -22.15 -9.04
CA ALA A 232 -12.46 -21.76 -9.20
C ALA A 232 -12.73 -20.33 -8.70
N THR A 233 -12.09 -19.93 -7.59
CA THR A 233 -12.22 -18.58 -7.02
C THR A 233 -11.53 -17.54 -7.90
N MET A 234 -10.37 -17.85 -8.47
CA MET A 234 -9.62 -16.97 -9.37
C MET A 234 -10.44 -16.62 -10.61
N ILE A 235 -11.12 -17.59 -11.23
CA ILE A 235 -12.01 -17.36 -12.39
C ILE A 235 -13.15 -16.39 -12.02
N LYS A 236 -13.80 -16.62 -10.87
CA LYS A 236 -14.87 -15.73 -10.37
C LYS A 236 -14.34 -14.32 -10.07
N ALA A 237 -13.17 -14.23 -9.44
CA ALA A 237 -12.53 -12.97 -9.11
C ALA A 237 -12.10 -12.20 -10.36
N GLU A 238 -11.66 -12.90 -11.42
CA GLU A 238 -11.35 -12.33 -12.72
C GLU A 238 -12.59 -11.68 -13.36
N SER A 239 -13.69 -12.42 -13.49
CA SER A 239 -14.94 -11.84 -14.04
C SER A 239 -15.47 -10.68 -13.19
N LYS A 240 -15.32 -10.75 -11.86
CA LYS A 240 -15.67 -9.66 -10.96
C LYS A 240 -14.77 -8.44 -11.18
N ALA A 241 -13.46 -8.65 -11.33
CA ALA A 241 -12.49 -7.59 -11.59
C ALA A 241 -12.81 -6.84 -12.88
N ASP A 242 -13.08 -7.55 -13.97
CA ASP A 242 -13.40 -6.95 -15.26
C ASP A 242 -14.65 -6.06 -15.16
N ARG A 243 -15.71 -6.59 -14.53
CA ARG A 243 -16.96 -5.84 -14.34
C ARG A 243 -16.80 -4.59 -13.47
N VAL A 244 -15.93 -4.61 -12.46
CA VAL A 244 -15.68 -3.41 -11.63
C VAL A 244 -14.74 -2.42 -12.31
N LEU A 245 -13.86 -2.88 -13.19
CA LEU A 245 -13.00 -2.03 -14.02
C LEU A 245 -13.81 -1.30 -15.08
N GLU A 246 -14.75 -1.97 -15.76
CA GLU A 246 -15.71 -1.33 -16.68
C GLU A 246 -16.54 -0.25 -15.97
N LYS A 247 -17.01 -0.55 -14.75
CA LYS A 247 -17.75 0.42 -13.92
C LYS A 247 -16.87 1.58 -13.45
N LEU A 248 -15.58 1.35 -13.23
CA LEU A 248 -14.62 2.41 -12.90
C LEU A 248 -14.37 3.29 -14.13
N SER A 249 -14.13 2.69 -15.30
CA SER A 249 -13.96 3.41 -16.56
C SER A 249 -15.18 4.28 -16.85
N SER A 250 -16.36 3.67 -17.04
CA SER A 250 -17.60 4.40 -17.39
C SER A 250 -18.03 5.49 -16.40
N ALA A 251 -17.76 5.33 -15.10
CA ALA A 251 -18.18 6.29 -14.09
C ALA A 251 -17.18 7.43 -13.85
N CYS A 252 -15.92 7.27 -14.25
CA CYS A 252 -14.85 8.19 -13.86
C CYS A 252 -14.01 8.70 -15.03
N PHE A 253 -14.04 8.01 -16.17
CA PHE A 253 -13.30 8.32 -17.37
C PHE A 253 -14.30 8.42 -18.54
N LYS A 254 -14.00 9.26 -19.52
CA LYS A 254 -14.87 9.55 -20.66
C LYS A 254 -14.17 9.16 -21.95
#